data_AF-A0A401IQX3-F1
#
_entry.id   AF-A0A401IQX3-F1
#
_cell.length_a   1.000
_cell.length_b   1.000
_cell.length_c   1.000
_cell.angle_alpha   90.00
_cell.angle_beta   90.00
_cell.angle_gamma   90.00
#
_symmetry.space_group_name_H-M   'P 1'
#
loop_
_entity.id
_entity.type
_entity.pdbx_description
1 polymer ?
#
loop_
_entity_poly.entity_id
_entity_poly.type
_entity_poly.pdbx_seq_one_letter_code
_entity_poly.pdbx_strand_id
1 'polypeptide(L)'
;MKSKKEIVKRAEQLIKLLEIESAASDPRLQKVVAYGKDALDKKQIAPQTIMEKVVSAVYSLKLKGIIEVDATMLSTLKEMEKLSRQRSWLPFKAYDPW
;
A
#
# COMPACT_ATOMS: atom_id res chain seq x y z
N MET A 1 11.97 -14.75 -5.98
CA MET A 1 11.52 -14.28 -4.66
C MET A 1 12.36 -13.08 -4.28
N LYS A 2 11.81 -12.09 -3.56
CA LYS A 2 12.55 -10.89 -3.12
C LYS A 2 12.95 -10.99 -1.66
N SER A 3 13.98 -10.25 -1.28
CA SER A 3 14.35 -10.06 0.12
C SER A 3 13.29 -9.22 0.86
N LYS A 4 13.26 -9.33 2.19
CA LYS A 4 12.37 -8.50 3.03
C LYS A 4 12.61 -7.00 2.80
N LYS A 5 13.88 -6.60 2.77
CA LYS A 5 14.28 -5.20 2.56
C LYS A 5 13.81 -4.64 1.22
N GLU A 6 13.89 -5.42 0.15
CA GLU A 6 13.37 -5.00 -1.16
C GLU A 6 11.85 -4.85 -1.18
N ILE A 7 11.14 -5.74 -0.47
CA ILE A 7 9.68 -5.69 -0.36
C ILE A 7 9.25 -4.47 0.46
N VAL A 8 9.89 -4.22 1.59
CA VAL A 8 9.64 -3.05 2.45
C VAL A 8 9.91 -1.76 1.68
N LYS A 9 11.11 -1.63 1.08
CA LYS A 9 11.47 -0.44 0.30
C LYS A 9 10.48 -0.18 -0.83
N ARG A 10 10.01 -1.23 -1.51
CA ARG A 10 9.02 -1.09 -2.58
C ARG A 10 7.65 -0.70 -2.03
N ALA A 11 7.23 -1.23 -0.89
CA ALA A 11 5.98 -0.85 -0.24
C ALA A 11 5.99 0.63 0.20
N GLU A 12 7.09 1.09 0.79
CA GLU A 12 7.29 2.51 1.16
C GLU A 12 7.22 3.44 -0.06
N GLN A 13 7.88 3.05 -1.16
CA GLN A 13 7.81 3.80 -2.42
C GLN A 13 6.39 3.91 -2.96
N LEU A 14 5.65 2.79 -2.97
CA LEU A 14 4.28 2.76 -3.50
C LEU A 14 3.31 3.59 -2.66
N ILE A 15 3.43 3.55 -1.33
CA ILE A 15 2.62 4.38 -0.44
C ILE A 15 2.94 5.87 -0.63
N LYS A 16 4.22 6.21 -0.83
CA LYS A 16 4.63 7.60 -1.12
C LYS A 16 4.09 8.09 -2.47
N LEU A 17 4.11 7.24 -3.51
CA LEU A 17 3.51 7.57 -4.80
C LEU A 17 2.01 7.78 -4.68
N LEU A 18 1.32 6.86 -4.00
CA LEU A 18 -0.11 6.97 -3.75
C LEU A 18 -0.47 8.24 -2.95
N GLU A 19 0.36 8.65 -1.99
CA GLU A 19 0.18 9.91 -1.27
C GLU A 19 0.26 11.12 -2.18
N ILE A 20 1.27 11.18 -3.06
CA ILE A 20 1.44 12.29 -4.00
C ILE A 20 0.24 12.35 -4.95
N GLU A 21 -0.18 11.19 -5.47
CA GLU A 21 -1.32 11.07 -6.39
C GLU A 21 -2.66 11.40 -5.71
N SER A 22 -2.80 11.14 -4.42
CA SER A 22 -4.03 11.38 -3.65
C SER A 22 -4.05 12.71 -2.89
N ALA A 23 -3.03 13.57 -3.06
CA ALA A 23 -2.89 14.81 -2.30
C ALA A 23 -4.10 15.76 -2.45
N ALA A 24 -4.70 15.82 -3.64
CA ALA A 24 -5.89 16.62 -3.94
C ALA A 24 -7.22 15.84 -3.85
N SER A 25 -7.19 14.59 -3.37
CA SER A 25 -8.36 13.69 -3.34
C SER A 25 -9.16 13.77 -2.04
N ASP A 26 -10.28 13.03 -2.01
CA ASP A 26 -11.19 12.95 -0.86
C ASP A 26 -10.47 12.57 0.46
N PRO A 27 -10.85 13.18 1.60
CA PRO A 27 -10.26 12.88 2.92
C PRO A 27 -10.29 11.40 3.32
N ARG A 28 -11.24 10.62 2.82
CA ARG A 28 -11.31 9.17 3.07
C ARG A 28 -10.15 8.43 2.42
N LEU A 29 -9.71 8.86 1.24
CA LEU A 29 -8.53 8.31 0.58
C LEU A 29 -7.25 8.67 1.34
N GLN A 30 -7.15 9.92 1.82
CA GLN A 30 -6.03 10.34 2.66
C GLN A 30 -5.92 9.50 3.95
N LYS A 31 -7.06 9.14 4.57
CA LYS A 31 -7.08 8.22 5.73
C LYS A 31 -6.55 6.84 5.39
N VAL A 32 -6.85 6.31 4.19
CA VAL A 32 -6.33 5.01 3.73
C VAL A 32 -4.82 5.06 3.52
N VAL A 33 -4.29 6.15 2.94
CA VAL A 33 -2.85 6.35 2.77
C VAL A 33 -2.15 6.51 4.13
N ALA A 34 -2.72 7.29 5.04
CA ALA A 34 -2.21 7.46 6.39
C ALA A 34 -2.15 6.13 7.15
N TYR A 35 -3.19 5.29 7.02
CA TYR A 35 -3.17 3.92 7.55
C TYR A 35 -2.00 3.10 6.99
N GLY A 36 -1.78 3.15 5.66
CA GLY A 36 -0.69 2.43 5.01
C GLY A 36 0.69 2.83 5.54
N LYS A 37 0.91 4.14 5.75
CA LYS A 37 2.14 4.67 6.35
C LYS A 37 2.35 4.21 7.79
N ASP A 38 1.36 4.44 8.64
CA ASP A 38 1.43 4.08 10.06
C ASP A 38 1.61 2.57 10.26
N ALA A 39 0.94 1.75 9.44
CA ALA A 39 1.08 0.30 9.49
C ALA A 39 2.50 -0.16 9.08
N LEU A 40 3.12 0.51 8.11
CA LEU A 40 4.53 0.27 7.77
C LEU A 40 5.39 0.70 8.95
N ASP A 41 5.29 1.93 9.44
CA ASP A 41 6.12 2.43 10.54
C ASP A 41 6.07 1.56 11.81
N LYS A 42 4.89 0.99 12.12
CA LYS A 42 4.70 0.08 13.27
C LYS A 42 5.40 -1.27 13.10
N LYS A 43 5.68 -1.71 11.88
CA LYS A 43 6.35 -2.99 11.55
C LYS A 43 5.69 -4.25 12.14
N GLN A 44 4.41 -4.16 12.51
CA GLN A 44 3.67 -5.27 13.12
C GLN A 44 3.05 -6.20 12.07
N ILE A 45 2.81 -5.66 10.87
CA ILE A 45 2.11 -6.35 9.79
C ILE A 45 3.07 -6.46 8.60
N ALA A 46 3.03 -7.59 7.90
CA ALA A 46 3.80 -7.77 6.68
C ALA A 46 3.44 -6.70 5.63
N PRO A 47 4.42 -6.08 4.94
CA PRO A 47 4.15 -5.07 3.92
C PRO A 47 3.16 -5.54 2.85
N GLN A 48 3.17 -6.83 2.49
CA GLN A 48 2.23 -7.40 1.52
C GLN A 48 0.77 -7.27 1.98
N THR A 49 0.50 -7.58 3.24
CA THR A 49 -0.84 -7.48 3.83
C THR A 49 -1.28 -6.03 3.95
N ILE A 50 -0.35 -5.11 4.24
CA ILE A 50 -0.65 -3.67 4.26
C ILE A 50 -1.05 -3.22 2.86
N MET A 51 -0.30 -3.58 1.81
CA MET A 51 -0.64 -3.24 0.43
C MET A 51 -2.02 -3.79 0.03
N GLU A 52 -2.32 -5.04 0.37
CA GLU A 52 -3.63 -5.65 0.09
C GLU A 52 -4.79 -4.86 0.72
N LYS A 53 -4.65 -4.48 1.99
CA LYS A 53 -5.65 -3.70 2.71
C LYS A 53 -5.83 -2.31 2.11
N VAL A 54 -4.73 -1.63 1.78
CA VAL A 54 -4.77 -0.31 1.16
C VAL A 54 -5.48 -0.39 -0.19
N VAL A 55 -5.06 -1.31 -1.06
CA VAL A 55 -5.68 -1.50 -2.39
C VAL A 55 -7.17 -1.79 -2.27
N SER A 56 -7.56 -2.72 -1.39
CA SER A 56 -8.97 -3.08 -1.18
C SER A 56 -9.80 -1.89 -0.71
N ALA A 57 -9.25 -1.07 0.20
CA ALA A 57 -9.90 0.14 0.68
C ALA A 57 -10.06 1.17 -0.45
N VAL A 58 -9.03 1.40 -1.26
CA VAL A 58 -9.10 2.32 -2.41
C VAL A 58 -10.15 1.87 -3.42
N TYR A 59 -10.18 0.60 -3.82
CA TYR A 59 -11.21 0.10 -4.72
C TYR A 59 -12.61 0.20 -4.11
N SER A 60 -12.76 -0.02 -2.81
CA SER A 60 -14.05 0.16 -2.14
C SER A 60 -14.55 1.61 -2.22
N LEU A 61 -13.66 2.60 -2.15
CA LEU A 61 -14.00 4.01 -2.31
C LEU A 61 -14.37 4.33 -3.76
N LYS A 62 -13.65 3.75 -4.73
CA LYS A 62 -13.97 3.87 -6.16
C LYS A 62 -15.33 3.27 -6.49
N LEU A 63 -15.63 2.05 -6.02
CA LEU A 63 -16.91 1.37 -6.26
C LEU A 63 -18.11 2.13 -5.67
N LYS A 64 -17.89 2.88 -4.60
CA LYS A 64 -18.90 3.76 -3.98
C LYS A 64 -19.03 5.11 -4.69
N GLY A 65 -18.25 5.38 -5.75
CA GLY A 65 -18.25 6.65 -6.47
C GLY A 65 -17.72 7.83 -5.64
N ILE A 66 -16.96 7.56 -4.58
CA ILE A 66 -16.42 8.61 -3.67
C ILE A 66 -15.18 9.25 -4.28
N ILE A 67 -14.38 8.47 -5.01
CA ILE A 67 -13.15 8.92 -5.64
C ILE A 67 -13.15 8.53 -7.10
N GLU A 68 -12.59 9.40 -7.93
CA GLU A 68 -12.12 9.05 -9.26
C GLU A 68 -10.67 8.57 -9.16
N VAL A 69 -10.32 7.58 -9.97
CA VAL A 69 -8.97 6.99 -9.96
C VAL A 69 -8.36 7.22 -11.32
N ASP A 70 -7.35 8.09 -11.34
CA ASP A 70 -6.58 8.42 -12.54
C ASP A 70 -5.74 7.24 -13.03
N ALA A 71 -5.28 7.30 -14.28
CA ALA A 71 -4.48 6.24 -14.89
C ALA A 71 -3.16 5.99 -14.15
N THR A 72 -2.54 7.05 -13.62
CA THR A 72 -1.33 7.00 -12.78
C THR A 72 -1.61 6.24 -11.49
N MET A 73 -2.65 6.65 -10.77
CA MET A 73 -3.10 5.99 -9.54
C MET A 73 -3.47 4.53 -9.77
N LEU A 74 -4.14 4.21 -10.88
CA LEU A 74 -4.44 2.82 -11.25
C LEU A 74 -3.16 2.00 -11.48
N SER A 75 -2.13 2.58 -12.09
CA SER A 75 -0.84 1.90 -12.27
C SER A 75 -0.16 1.60 -10.93
N THR A 76 -0.18 2.57 -10.00
CA THR A 76 0.34 2.42 -8.63
C THR A 76 -0.41 1.31 -7.90
N LEU A 77 -1.74 1.27 -7.98
CA LEU A 77 -2.57 0.22 -7.36
C LEU A 77 -2.26 -1.17 -7.92
N LYS A 78 -2.07 -1.30 -9.24
CA LYS A 78 -1.67 -2.58 -9.87
C LYS A 78 -0.31 -3.05 -9.36
N GLU A 79 0.64 -2.14 -9.15
CA GLU A 79 1.93 -2.50 -8.56
C GLU A 79 1.82 -2.91 -7.09
N MET A 80 0.94 -2.27 -6.32
CA MET A 80 0.62 -2.66 -4.94
C MET A 80 -0.03 -4.05 -4.88
N GLU A 81 -0.97 -4.36 -5.78
CA GLU A 81 -1.53 -5.72 -5.93
C GLU A 81 -0.46 -6.76 -6.29
N LYS A 82 0.46 -6.40 -7.18
CA LYS A 82 1.56 -7.29 -7.54
C LYS A 82 2.46 -7.54 -6.34
N LEU A 83 2.71 -6.52 -5.51
CA LEU A 83 3.51 -6.65 -4.30
C LEU A 83 2.79 -7.46 -3.20
N SER A 84 1.48 -7.33 -3.05
CA SER A 84 0.73 -8.12 -2.06
C SER A 84 0.79 -9.63 -2.34
N ARG A 85 0.85 -10.02 -3.63
CA ARG A 85 0.98 -11.41 -4.05
C ARG A 85 2.42 -11.94 -4.05
N GLN A 86 3.42 -11.07 -3.82
CA GLN A 86 4.83 -11.48 -3.82
C GLN A 86 5.22 -12.20 -2.54
N ARG A 87 5.66 -13.46 -2.70
CA ARG A 87 6.27 -14.22 -1.61
C ARG A 87 7.67 -13.67 -1.31
N SER A 88 7.91 -13.35 -0.04
CA SER A 88 9.23 -13.05 0.49
C SER A 88 10.04 -14.34 0.65
N TRP A 89 11.36 -14.23 0.49
CA TRP A 89 12.27 -15.35 0.76
C TRP A 89 12.23 -15.81 2.22
N LEU A 90 12.08 -14.86 3.16
CA LEU A 90 11.90 -15.12 4.58
C LEU A 90 10.53 -14.60 5.04
N PRO A 91 9.84 -15.31 5.96
CA PRO A 91 8.56 -14.87 6.48
C PRO A 91 8.72 -13.60 7.33
N PHE A 92 7.80 -12.64 7.17
CA PHE A 92 7.72 -11.47 8.04
C PHE A 92 7.21 -11.89 9.43
N LYS A 93 7.86 -11.41 10.49
CA LYS A 93 7.40 -11.58 11.87
C LYS A 93 6.83 -10.27 12.40
N ALA A 94 6.00 -10.32 13.44
CA ALA A 94 5.60 -9.11 14.13
C ALA A 94 6.82 -8.43 14.76
N TYR A 95 6.89 -7.10 14.69
CA TYR A 95 8.01 -6.30 15.20
C TYR A 95 9.35 -6.63 14.54
N ASP A 96 9.32 -7.10 13.29
CA ASP A 96 10.54 -7.31 12.52
C ASP A 96 11.25 -5.95 12.35
N PRO A 97 12.54 -5.80 12.71
CA PRO A 97 13.28 -4.57 12.44
C PRO A 97 13.42 -4.25 10.94
N TRP A 98 13.01 -5.21 10.10
CA TRP A 98 12.99 -5.31 8.63
C TRP A 98 14.26 -5.87 7.97
#